data_AF-A0A1S1WSY0-F1
#
_entry.id   AF-A0A1S1WSY0-F1
#
_cell.length_a   1.000
_cell.length_b   1.000
_cell.length_c   1.000
_cell.angle_alpha   90.00
_cell.angle_beta   90.00
_cell.angle_gamma   90.00
#
_symmetry.space_group_name_H-M   'P 1'
#
loop_
_entity.id
_entity.type
_entity.pdbx_description
1 polymer ?
#
loop_
_entity_poly.entity_id
_entity_poly.type
_entity_poly.pdbx_seq_one_letter_code
_entity_poly.pdbx_strand_id
1 'polypeptide(L)'
;MKLLLLAGLILAGNSWAMSKPYDAEATAVMKDGKPCFYLKTPIEGDTPDYLKGQGVSAEVFNETQHRYMWKSWYKTTLKTPPTSPQTCISYGTKSPDKNRMLALPLTNDTAYIFDMFGEYGRNRLYFCIKKDAQGKDYLSKSGPQANCSTDPL
;
A
#
# COMPACT_ATOMS: atom_id res chain seq x y z
N MET A 1 38.16 -47.16 17.06
CA MET A 1 36.95 -46.71 16.34
C MET A 1 35.95 -46.14 17.33
N LYS A 2 35.97 -44.83 17.56
CA LYS A 2 34.94 -44.01 18.25
C LYS A 2 35.53 -42.59 18.29
N LEU A 3 34.69 -41.57 18.11
CA LEU A 3 35.00 -40.13 18.02
C LEU A 3 35.18 -39.61 16.59
N LEU A 4 34.10 -39.50 15.81
CA LEU A 4 34.06 -38.63 14.62
C LEU A 4 32.61 -38.30 14.20
N LEU A 5 31.67 -38.10 15.15
CA LEU A 5 30.25 -37.91 14.82
C LEU A 5 29.51 -36.80 15.60
N LEU A 6 30.22 -35.93 16.34
CA LEU A 6 29.56 -34.97 17.24
C LEU A 6 29.83 -33.48 16.97
N ALA A 7 30.53 -33.12 15.89
CA ALA A 7 30.91 -31.73 15.63
C ALA A 7 30.09 -30.98 14.55
N GLY A 8 28.99 -31.57 14.04
CA GLY A 8 28.27 -31.01 12.88
C GLY A 8 27.00 -30.19 13.17
N LEU A 9 26.47 -30.20 14.39
CA LEU A 9 25.09 -29.74 14.65
C LEU A 9 24.96 -28.35 15.29
N ILE A 10 26.06 -27.61 15.52
CA ILE A 10 26.01 -26.35 16.31
C ILE A 10 25.96 -25.10 15.41
N LEU A 11 26.09 -25.21 14.09
CA LEU A 11 26.06 -24.04 13.20
C LEU A 11 24.70 -23.73 12.56
N ALA A 12 23.62 -24.42 12.97
CA ALA A 12 22.25 -23.97 12.68
C ALA A 12 21.85 -22.84 13.66
N GLY A 13 22.69 -21.81 13.76
CA GLY A 13 22.27 -20.54 14.35
C GLY A 13 21.08 -20.03 13.56
N ASN A 14 19.99 -19.74 14.26
CA ASN A 14 18.75 -19.26 13.68
C ASN A 14 19.02 -18.06 12.76
N SER A 15 19.18 -18.30 11.46
CA SER A 15 19.06 -17.26 10.44
C SER A 15 17.59 -16.90 10.41
N TRP A 16 17.22 -15.90 11.22
CA TRP A 16 16.02 -15.13 10.99
C TRP A 16 16.28 -14.34 9.72
N ALA A 17 16.09 -15.00 8.57
CA ALA A 17 15.91 -14.34 7.31
C ALA A 17 14.62 -13.53 7.42
N MET A 18 14.71 -12.34 8.02
CA MET A 18 13.64 -11.36 7.93
C MET A 18 13.68 -10.82 6.51
N SER A 19 13.08 -11.56 5.57
CA SER A 19 12.49 -10.91 4.42
C SER A 19 11.33 -10.06 4.97
N LYS A 20 11.61 -8.86 5.46
CA LYS A 20 10.56 -7.84 5.47
C LYS A 20 10.07 -7.82 4.03
N PRO A 21 8.78 -8.06 3.75
CA PRO A 21 8.33 -7.96 2.39
C PRO A 21 8.67 -6.54 1.96
N TYR A 22 9.09 -6.37 0.72
CA TYR A 22 9.45 -5.11 0.08
C TYR A 22 8.32 -4.04 0.08
N ASP A 23 7.25 -4.27 0.85
CA ASP A 23 6.04 -3.47 0.95
C ASP A 23 6.10 -2.65 2.25
N ALA A 24 6.48 -1.38 2.14
CA ALA A 24 6.33 -0.41 3.22
C ALA A 24 4.84 -0.08 3.46
N GLU A 25 4.52 0.49 4.62
CA GLU A 25 3.11 0.77 4.98
C GLU A 25 2.62 2.08 4.36
N ALA A 26 1.60 1.98 3.50
CA ALA A 26 0.73 3.11 3.20
C ALA A 26 -0.43 3.18 4.21
N THR A 27 -1.11 4.31 4.23
CA THR A 27 -2.32 4.53 5.01
C THR A 27 -3.22 5.53 4.30
N ALA A 28 -4.40 5.79 4.84
CA ALA A 28 -5.36 6.70 4.25
C ALA A 28 -6.25 7.36 5.29
N VAL A 29 -6.84 8.49 4.90
CA VAL A 29 -7.91 9.16 5.63
C VAL A 29 -9.11 9.40 4.71
N MET A 30 -10.30 9.56 5.27
CA MET A 30 -11.42 10.11 4.51
C MET A 30 -11.23 11.62 4.33
N LYS A 31 -11.24 12.10 3.09
CA LYS A 31 -11.18 13.52 2.72
C LYS A 31 -12.21 13.78 1.63
N ASP A 32 -13.12 14.71 1.87
CA ASP A 32 -14.21 15.07 0.94
C ASP A 32 -15.02 13.87 0.45
N GLY A 33 -15.33 12.95 1.37
CA GLY A 33 -16.11 11.74 1.09
C GLY A 33 -15.36 10.64 0.32
N LYS A 34 -14.04 10.76 0.14
CA LYS A 34 -13.23 9.78 -0.59
C LYS A 34 -11.97 9.38 0.20
N PRO A 35 -11.41 8.18 -0.02
CA PRO A 35 -10.10 7.84 0.52
C PRO A 35 -9.02 8.78 -0.02
N CYS A 36 -8.08 9.17 0.85
CA CYS A 36 -6.90 9.96 0.50
C CYS A 36 -5.65 9.28 1.06
N PHE A 37 -4.77 8.83 0.17
CA PHE A 37 -3.69 7.90 0.49
C PHE A 37 -2.35 8.61 0.73
N TYR A 38 -1.60 8.17 1.73
CA TYR A 38 -0.28 8.68 2.03
C TYR A 38 0.63 7.58 2.60
N LEU A 39 1.93 7.81 2.55
CA LEU A 39 2.96 6.91 3.05
C LEU A 39 3.21 7.21 4.53
N LYS A 40 3.25 6.18 5.38
CA LYS A 40 3.60 6.38 6.81
C LYS A 40 5.08 6.65 6.99
N THR A 41 5.91 5.96 6.21
CA THR A 41 7.35 6.13 6.24
C THR A 41 7.73 7.27 5.29
N PRO A 42 8.54 8.24 5.73
CA PRO A 42 9.12 9.23 4.84
C PRO A 42 9.88 8.53 3.70
N ILE A 43 9.80 9.08 2.50
CA ILE A 43 10.64 8.63 1.39
C ILE A 43 12.08 8.99 1.73
N GLU A 44 12.98 8.01 1.65
CA GLU A 44 14.42 8.23 1.87
C GLU A 44 14.94 9.33 0.95
N GLY A 45 15.96 10.06 1.42
CA GLY A 45 16.49 11.23 0.69
C GLY A 45 16.97 10.92 -0.71
N ASP A 46 17.51 9.70 -0.92
CA ASP A 46 17.93 9.20 -2.23
C ASP A 46 17.12 7.98 -2.64
N THR A 47 16.46 8.05 -3.78
CA THR A 47 15.84 6.88 -4.42
C THR A 47 16.92 5.86 -4.79
N PRO A 48 16.80 4.57 -4.41
CA PRO A 48 17.75 3.54 -4.80
C PRO A 48 17.96 3.48 -6.31
N ASP A 49 19.20 3.25 -6.76
CA ASP A 49 19.57 3.32 -8.19
C ASP A 49 18.71 2.43 -9.09
N TYR A 50 18.31 1.25 -8.61
CA TYR A 50 17.47 0.31 -9.35
C TYR A 50 16.01 0.79 -9.54
N LEU A 51 15.57 1.79 -8.77
CA LEU A 51 14.24 2.40 -8.88
C LEU A 51 14.24 3.71 -9.67
N LYS A 52 15.40 4.33 -9.89
CA LYS A 52 15.49 5.62 -10.60
C LYS A 52 14.92 5.51 -12.02
N GLY A 53 14.07 6.46 -12.40
CA GLY A 53 13.43 6.52 -13.71
C GLY A 53 12.16 5.67 -13.85
N GLN A 54 11.74 4.95 -12.81
CA GLN A 54 10.52 4.15 -12.85
C GLN A 54 9.23 5.00 -12.70
N GLY A 55 9.36 6.26 -12.29
CA GLY A 55 8.22 7.12 -11.97
C GLY A 55 7.45 6.60 -10.75
N VAL A 56 6.17 6.96 -10.62
CA VAL A 56 5.32 6.55 -9.50
C VAL A 56 3.97 6.09 -10.02
N SER A 57 3.53 4.89 -9.62
CA SER A 57 2.15 4.41 -9.85
C SER A 57 1.35 4.50 -8.56
N ALA A 58 0.07 4.86 -8.66
CA ALA A 58 -0.90 4.84 -7.58
C ALA A 58 -2.16 4.12 -8.08
N GLU A 59 -2.52 3.02 -7.41
CA GLU A 59 -3.53 2.08 -7.90
C GLU A 59 -4.44 1.61 -6.76
N VAL A 60 -5.72 1.43 -7.07
CA VAL A 60 -6.67 0.75 -6.17
C VAL A 60 -7.23 -0.46 -6.90
N PHE A 61 -7.19 -1.60 -6.23
CA PHE A 61 -7.67 -2.89 -6.70
C PHE A 61 -8.80 -3.38 -5.79
N ASN A 62 -9.90 -3.85 -6.40
CA ASN A 62 -10.98 -4.55 -5.71
C ASN A 62 -10.56 -6.02 -5.58
N GLU A 63 -10.28 -6.43 -4.35
CA GLU A 63 -9.76 -7.77 -4.06
C GLU A 63 -10.84 -8.84 -4.29
N THR A 64 -12.10 -8.52 -3.98
CA THR A 64 -13.24 -9.46 -4.14
C THR A 64 -13.58 -9.70 -5.61
N GLN A 65 -13.51 -8.67 -6.46
CA GLN A 65 -13.88 -8.75 -7.88
C GLN A 65 -12.67 -8.94 -8.80
N HIS A 66 -11.46 -9.02 -8.24
CA HIS A 66 -10.19 -9.12 -8.95
C HIS A 66 -10.03 -8.11 -10.10
N ARG A 67 -10.37 -6.84 -9.86
CA ARG A 67 -10.27 -5.79 -10.88
C ARG A 67 -9.77 -4.48 -10.32
N TYR A 68 -9.08 -3.70 -11.16
CA TYR A 68 -8.70 -2.33 -10.80
C TYR A 68 -9.94 -1.43 -10.70
N MET A 69 -9.90 -0.51 -9.76
CA MET A 69 -10.90 0.55 -9.56
C MET A 69 -10.36 1.91 -9.96
N TRP A 70 -9.04 2.10 -9.88
CA TRP A 70 -8.33 3.30 -10.31
C TRP A 70 -6.86 2.97 -10.56
N LYS A 71 -6.26 3.57 -11.59
CA LYS A 71 -4.82 3.45 -11.89
C LYS A 71 -4.30 4.75 -12.48
N SER A 72 -3.36 5.37 -11.78
CA SER A 72 -2.68 6.60 -12.17
C SER A 72 -1.17 6.38 -12.18
N TRP A 73 -0.47 6.91 -13.17
CA TRP A 73 0.99 6.82 -13.26
C TRP A 73 1.59 8.19 -13.56
N TYR A 74 2.62 8.57 -12.81
CA TYR A 74 3.38 9.80 -12.90
C TYR A 74 4.78 9.45 -13.41
N LYS A 75 5.27 10.19 -14.41
CA LYS A 75 6.57 9.94 -15.03
C LYS A 75 7.73 10.21 -14.07
N THR A 76 7.52 11.13 -13.15
CA THR A 76 8.48 11.50 -12.10
C THR A 76 7.80 11.43 -10.75
N THR A 77 8.58 11.47 -9.67
CA THR A 77 8.03 11.64 -8.32
C THR A 77 7.18 12.90 -8.23
N LEU A 78 6.19 12.85 -7.34
CA LEU A 78 5.32 13.99 -7.11
C LEU A 78 6.14 15.12 -6.50
N LYS A 79 5.93 16.35 -7.01
CA LYS A 79 6.58 17.56 -6.48
C LYS A 79 6.43 17.69 -4.96
N THR A 80 5.28 17.26 -4.44
CA THR A 80 5.05 17.13 -3.00
C THR A 80 4.82 15.66 -2.68
N PRO A 81 5.73 15.03 -1.93
CA PRO A 81 5.57 13.65 -1.51
C PRO A 81 4.31 13.45 -0.64
N PRO A 82 3.55 12.37 -0.87
CA PRO A 82 2.32 12.11 -0.13
C PRO A 82 2.64 11.39 1.18
N THR A 83 3.25 12.08 2.14
CA THR A 83 3.70 11.52 3.43
C THR A 83 2.83 11.94 4.62
N SER A 84 1.70 12.61 4.38
CA SER A 84 0.78 13.08 5.43
C SER A 84 -0.67 13.18 4.94
N PRO A 85 -1.66 13.28 5.83
CA PRO A 85 -3.05 13.59 5.47
C PRO A 85 -3.23 14.91 4.68
N GLN A 86 -2.32 15.87 4.83
CA GLN A 86 -2.38 17.16 4.15
C GLN A 86 -1.89 17.05 2.70
N THR A 87 -0.88 16.20 2.47
CA THR A 87 -0.24 15.98 1.16
C THR A 87 -0.68 14.69 0.46
N CYS A 88 -1.69 14.00 1.00
CA CYS A 88 -2.18 12.72 0.48
C CYS A 88 -2.72 12.83 -0.96
N ILE A 89 -2.70 11.71 -1.68
CA ILE A 89 -3.30 11.58 -3.00
C ILE A 89 -4.76 11.15 -2.85
N SER A 90 -5.69 12.02 -3.20
CA SER A 90 -7.12 11.67 -3.20
C SER A 90 -7.43 10.60 -4.25
N TYR A 91 -8.29 9.64 -3.90
CA TYR A 91 -8.78 8.63 -4.82
C TYR A 91 -9.37 9.26 -6.10
N GLY A 92 -8.88 8.79 -7.25
CA GLY A 92 -9.30 9.31 -8.56
C GLY A 92 -8.59 10.57 -9.03
N THR A 93 -7.53 11.00 -8.33
CA THR A 93 -6.64 12.06 -8.84
C THR A 93 -6.10 11.67 -10.21
N LYS A 94 -6.22 12.58 -11.17
CA LYS A 94 -5.70 12.38 -12.53
C LYS A 94 -4.22 12.76 -12.56
N SER A 95 -3.39 11.84 -13.03
CA SER A 95 -2.01 12.17 -13.38
C SER A 95 -1.97 13.05 -14.63
N PRO A 96 -1.05 14.03 -14.72
CA PRO A 96 -0.79 14.75 -15.96
C PRO A 96 -0.13 13.87 -17.04
N ASP A 97 0.47 12.73 -16.66
CA ASP A 97 1.21 11.86 -17.57
C ASP A 97 0.33 10.73 -18.14
N LYS A 98 -0.19 9.84 -17.28
CA LYS A 98 -0.99 8.69 -17.73
C LYS A 98 -2.03 8.24 -16.71
N ASN A 99 -3.27 8.12 -17.17
CA ASN A 99 -4.39 7.59 -16.39
C ASN A 99 -4.83 6.26 -17.01
N ARG A 100 -4.22 5.15 -16.57
CA ARG A 100 -4.50 3.81 -17.15
C ARG A 100 -5.93 3.37 -16.88
N MET A 101 -6.52 3.84 -15.77
CA MET A 101 -7.91 3.58 -15.42
C MET A 101 -8.46 4.76 -14.61
N LEU A 102 -9.55 5.34 -15.10
CA LEU A 102 -10.30 6.35 -14.36
C LEU A 102 -10.96 5.73 -13.12
N ALA A 103 -11.14 6.53 -12.07
CA ALA A 103 -11.75 6.05 -10.85
C ALA A 103 -13.19 5.59 -11.06
N LEU A 104 -13.48 4.36 -10.65
CA LEU A 104 -14.81 3.81 -10.51
C LEU A 104 -15.33 4.01 -9.09
N PRO A 105 -16.66 4.02 -8.86
CA PRO A 105 -17.20 4.11 -7.51
C PRO A 105 -16.68 2.99 -6.61
N LEU A 106 -16.30 3.36 -5.38
CA LEU A 106 -16.01 2.40 -4.31
C LEU A 106 -17.29 2.15 -3.52
N THR A 107 -17.48 0.92 -3.06
CA THR A 107 -18.66 0.46 -2.33
C THR A 107 -18.30 0.12 -0.90
N ASN A 108 -19.28 0.24 0.00
CA ASN A 108 -19.11 -0.19 1.38
C ASN A 108 -18.91 -1.71 1.48
N ASP A 109 -18.26 -2.15 2.56
CA ASP A 109 -18.04 -3.56 2.91
C ASP A 109 -17.34 -4.38 1.80
N THR A 110 -16.61 -3.69 0.93
CA THR A 110 -15.79 -4.29 -0.12
C THR A 110 -14.31 -4.11 0.23
N ALA A 111 -13.53 -5.18 0.11
CA ALA A 111 -12.10 -5.13 0.38
C ALA A 111 -11.32 -4.59 -0.82
N TYR A 112 -10.47 -3.61 -0.53
CA TYR A 112 -9.62 -2.95 -1.50
C TYR A 112 -8.17 -3.01 -1.07
N ILE A 113 -7.30 -3.02 -2.08
CA ILE A 113 -5.86 -2.84 -1.93
C ILE A 113 -5.49 -1.53 -2.60
N PHE A 114 -4.83 -0.65 -1.86
CA PHE A 114 -4.11 0.47 -2.44
C PHE A 114 -2.64 0.13 -2.54
N ASP A 115 -2.06 0.36 -3.72
CA ASP A 115 -0.64 0.20 -3.99
C ASP A 115 -0.07 1.53 -4.52
N MET A 116 1.04 1.97 -3.92
CA MET A 116 1.90 3.02 -4.46
C MET A 116 3.29 2.46 -4.67
N PHE A 117 3.80 2.51 -5.91
CA PHE A 117 5.08 1.90 -6.24
C PHE A 117 5.89 2.66 -7.30
N GLY A 118 7.15 2.26 -7.48
CA GLY A 118 8.12 2.90 -8.37
C GLY A 118 9.26 3.52 -7.56
N GLU A 119 9.56 4.80 -7.81
CA GLU A 119 10.64 5.54 -7.14
C GLU A 119 10.45 5.73 -5.63
N TYR A 120 9.25 5.45 -5.09
CA TYR A 120 8.95 5.44 -3.66
C TYR A 120 9.11 4.06 -3.00
N GLY A 121 9.62 3.07 -3.73
CA GLY A 121 9.50 1.67 -3.34
C GLY A 121 8.05 1.22 -3.35
N ARG A 122 7.76 -0.02 -2.98
CA ARG A 122 6.38 -0.53 -2.94
C ARG A 122 5.77 -0.24 -1.58
N ASN A 123 4.60 0.39 -1.58
CA ASN A 123 3.86 0.76 -0.39
C ASN A 123 2.42 0.29 -0.54
N ARG A 124 1.90 -0.40 0.46
CA ARG A 124 0.60 -1.07 0.37
C ARG A 124 -0.30 -0.75 1.55
N LEU A 125 -1.60 -0.67 1.27
CA LEU A 125 -2.67 -0.57 2.26
C LEU A 125 -3.81 -1.52 1.89
N TYR A 126 -4.28 -2.29 2.86
CA TYR A 126 -5.48 -3.10 2.77
C TYR A 126 -6.61 -2.41 3.53
N PHE A 127 -7.70 -2.06 2.85
CA PHE A 127 -8.76 -1.24 3.45
C PHE A 127 -10.16 -1.61 2.96
N CYS A 128 -11.15 -1.18 3.71
CA CYS A 128 -12.55 -1.14 3.32
C CYS A 128 -13.14 0.23 3.62
N ILE A 129 -14.32 0.50 3.04
CA ILE A 129 -15.16 1.64 3.42
C ILE A 129 -16.35 1.08 4.21
N LYS A 130 -16.63 1.62 5.40
CA LYS A 130 -17.76 1.22 6.24
C LYS A 130 -18.54 2.44 6.70
N LYS A 131 -19.74 2.22 7.24
CA LYS A 131 -20.56 3.26 7.87
C LYS A 131 -20.50 3.16 9.39
N ASP A 132 -20.34 4.29 10.06
CA ASP A 132 -20.49 4.37 11.51
C ASP A 132 -21.97 4.34 11.92
N ALA A 133 -22.24 4.41 13.23
CA ALA A 133 -23.61 4.38 13.77
C ALA A 133 -24.45 5.59 13.32
N GLN A 134 -23.82 6.66 12.86
CA GLN A 134 -24.43 7.88 12.33
C GLN A 134 -24.58 7.84 10.81
N GLY A 135 -24.18 6.75 10.15
CA GLY A 135 -24.26 6.57 8.70
C GLY A 135 -23.13 7.22 7.89
N LYS A 136 -22.12 7.79 8.57
CA LYS A 136 -20.97 8.43 7.94
C LYS A 136 -19.92 7.41 7.55
N ASP A 137 -19.35 7.59 6.36
CA ASP A 137 -18.32 6.68 5.85
C ASP A 137 -16.98 6.87 6.58
N TYR A 138 -16.34 5.75 6.92
CA TYR A 138 -15.00 5.68 7.50
C TYR A 138 -14.20 4.55 6.84
N LEU A 139 -12.87 4.62 6.97
CA LEU A 139 -11.97 3.58 6.49
C LEU A 139 -11.69 2.57 7.59
N SER A 140 -11.85 1.29 7.28
CA SER A 140 -11.49 0.19 8.17
C SER A 140 -10.42 -0.71 7.55
N LYS A 141 -9.76 -1.51 8.38
CA LYS A 141 -8.78 -2.50 7.92
C LYS A 141 -9.48 -3.63 7.16
N SER A 142 -8.84 -4.13 6.11
CA SER A 142 -9.20 -5.42 5.50
C SER A 142 -8.31 -6.52 6.07
N GLY A 143 -8.92 -7.64 6.47
CA GLY A 143 -8.24 -8.84 6.90
C GLY A 143 -7.63 -9.64 5.73
N PRO A 144 -6.88 -10.71 6.05
CA PRO A 144 -6.11 -11.50 5.08
C PRO A 144 -6.96 -12.29 4.07
N GLN A 145 -8.27 -12.44 4.34
CA GLN A 145 -9.22 -13.15 3.49
C GLN A 145 -10.13 -12.17 2.72
N ALA A 146 -9.67 -10.93 2.50
CA ALA A 146 -10.47 -9.87 1.88
C ALA A 146 -11.78 -9.57 2.64
N ASN A 147 -11.75 -9.71 3.97
CA ASN A 147 -12.88 -9.45 4.86
C ASN A 147 -12.73 -8.10 5.56
N CYS A 148 -13.78 -7.28 5.56
CA CYS A 148 -13.74 -5.96 6.19
C CYS A 148 -13.88 -6.06 7.72
N SER A 149 -12.90 -5.54 8.46
CA SER A 149 -12.98 -5.45 9.92
C SER A 149 -13.83 -4.26 10.36
N THR A 150 -14.17 -4.20 11.65
CA THR A 150 -14.76 -3.01 12.28
C THR A 150 -13.71 -2.00 12.73
N ASP A 151 -12.44 -2.41 12.78
CA ASP A 151 -11.33 -1.60 13.28
C ASP A 151 -10.99 -0.47 12.29
N PRO A 152 -10.99 0.80 12.72
CA PRO A 152 -10.52 1.90 11.91
C PRO A 152 -9.06 1.72 11.45
N LEU A 153 -8.72 2.36 10.32
CA LEU A 153 -7.35 2.44 9.81
C LEU A 153 -6.40 3.21 10.74
#